data_AF-A0A7J7E108-F1
#
_entry.id   AF-A0A7J7E108-F1
#
_cell.length_a   1.000
_cell.length_b   1.000
_cell.length_c   1.000
_cell.angle_alpha   90.00
_cell.angle_beta   90.00
_cell.angle_gamma   90.00
#
_symmetry.space_group_name_H-M   'P 1'
#
loop_
_entity.id
_entity.type
_entity.pdbx_description
1 polymer ?
#
loop_
_entity_poly.entity_id
_entity_poly.type
_entity_poly.pdbx_seq_one_letter_code
_entity_poly.pdbx_strand_id
1 'polypeptide(L)'
;MGLCLALLFLILKLAIVAFAVNSSTSTLKEDCVDDIVGGVVLQFNIYQTSCPEAEDIIFSWSGGPGWEVQMGRRDSLSANKAAATNNIPAPNSTVPILLTKFQNVGLSLTDVVALSGAHTMGKARCAVFSSRLGGGGSGSGGGAEINLDFIQSLQQLCSEPDSSQSLAQLDLVTPATFDNQYFVNLLSGEGLLPSDQALVTDDDQTRNLVQMYAEDLSAFFEDFKNSMLRMGSLGVLTGNSGEIRRDCRTVN
;
A
#
# COMPACT_ATOMS: atom_id res chain seq x y z
N MET A 1 -39.38 -17.14 35.95
CA MET A 1 -38.89 -17.51 34.60
C MET A 1 -38.00 -16.38 34.11
N GLY A 2 -36.68 -16.54 34.19
CA GLY A 2 -35.76 -15.43 33.92
C GLY A 2 -34.32 -15.60 34.40
N LEU A 3 -33.89 -16.81 34.78
CA LEU A 3 -32.50 -17.11 35.12
C LEU A 3 -31.94 -18.38 34.43
N CYS A 4 -32.60 -18.87 33.37
CA CYS A 4 -32.19 -20.08 32.64
C CYS A 4 -31.68 -19.80 31.20
N LEU A 5 -31.40 -18.53 30.85
CA LEU A 5 -30.82 -18.19 29.55
C LEU A 5 -29.42 -17.55 29.64
N ALA A 6 -29.04 -17.01 30.80
CA ALA A 6 -27.69 -16.44 30.99
C ALA A 6 -26.62 -17.50 31.35
N LEU A 7 -27.03 -18.69 31.80
CA LEU A 7 -26.11 -19.81 32.06
C LEU A 7 -25.85 -20.71 30.83
N LEU A 8 -26.65 -20.57 29.76
CA LEU A 8 -26.46 -21.32 28.51
C LEU A 8 -25.47 -20.65 27.54
N PHE A 9 -25.22 -19.34 27.68
CA PHE A 9 -24.24 -18.62 26.85
C PHE A 9 -22.83 -18.56 27.46
N LEU A 10 -22.67 -18.82 28.77
CA LEU A 10 -21.35 -18.91 29.41
C LEU A 10 -20.72 -20.30 29.28
N ILE A 11 -21.53 -21.35 29.08
CA ILE A 11 -21.06 -22.74 28.90
C ILE A 11 -20.66 -23.02 27.44
N LEU A 12 -21.11 -22.21 26.46
CA LEU A 12 -20.66 -22.32 25.06
C LEU A 12 -19.36 -21.55 24.76
N LYS A 13 -18.87 -20.72 25.70
CA LYS A 13 -17.58 -20.01 25.57
C LYS A 13 -16.39 -20.71 26.25
N LEU A 14 -16.61 -21.88 26.87
CA LEU A 14 -15.57 -22.69 27.53
C LEU A 14 -15.37 -24.09 26.91
N ALA A 15 -15.99 -24.37 25.77
CA ALA A 15 -15.91 -25.66 25.06
C ALA A 15 -15.15 -25.61 23.73
N ILE A 16 -14.25 -24.63 23.54
CA ILE A 16 -13.26 -24.65 22.45
C ILE A 16 -11.86 -24.44 23.04
N VAL A 17 -11.56 -25.14 24.14
CA VAL A 17 -10.18 -25.39 24.56
C VAL A 17 -10.13 -26.81 25.12
N ALA A 18 -9.37 -27.66 24.40
CA ALA A 18 -8.72 -28.89 24.85
C ALA A 18 -9.33 -30.26 24.46
N PHE A 19 -8.47 -30.98 23.72
CA PHE A 19 -8.35 -32.43 23.51
C PHE A 19 -9.16 -33.10 22.40
N ALA A 20 -8.53 -33.28 21.24
CA ALA A 20 -7.94 -34.57 20.89
C ALA A 20 -6.98 -34.41 19.69
N VAL A 21 -5.70 -34.60 19.98
CA VAL A 21 -4.70 -34.99 18.97
C VAL A 21 -5.18 -36.33 18.40
N ASN A 22 -5.48 -36.37 17.10
CA ASN A 22 -5.42 -37.62 16.36
C ASN A 22 -4.69 -37.36 15.05
N SER A 23 -3.49 -37.91 15.00
CA SER A 23 -2.63 -37.93 13.82
C SER A 23 -3.34 -38.67 12.69
N SER A 24 -3.49 -38.01 11.55
CA SER A 24 -3.83 -38.63 10.28
C SER A 24 -3.00 -37.94 9.22
N THR A 25 -2.04 -38.68 8.70
CA THR A 25 -1.02 -38.31 7.73
C THR A 25 -1.59 -37.62 6.48
N SER A 26 -1.17 -36.38 6.23
CA SER A 26 -1.10 -35.81 4.88
C SER A 26 0.11 -34.87 4.80
N THR A 27 1.16 -35.38 4.16
CA THR A 27 2.25 -34.68 3.45
C THR A 27 2.37 -33.16 3.63
N LEU A 28 3.41 -32.76 4.37
CA LEU A 28 4.19 -31.51 4.28
C LEU A 28 3.39 -30.25 3.91
N LYS A 29 2.92 -29.55 4.95
CA LYS A 29 2.49 -28.16 4.90
C LYS A 29 3.28 -27.40 5.97
N GLU A 30 4.56 -27.14 5.66
CA GLU A 30 5.49 -26.35 6.49
C GLU A 30 5.90 -25.11 5.67
N ASP A 31 5.00 -24.13 5.55
CA ASP A 31 5.26 -22.92 4.73
C ASP A 31 5.19 -21.61 5.53
N CYS A 32 5.17 -21.64 6.87
CA CYS A 32 5.49 -20.47 7.70
C CYS A 32 5.76 -20.97 9.14
N VAL A 33 6.99 -20.79 9.63
CA VAL A 33 7.47 -20.89 11.05
C VAL A 33 7.92 -22.27 11.56
N ASP A 34 9.23 -22.38 11.83
CA ASP A 34 9.81 -23.37 12.76
C ASP A 34 9.39 -23.03 14.21
N ASP A 35 8.76 -24.01 14.86
CA ASP A 35 8.82 -24.33 16.30
C ASP A 35 8.78 -23.16 17.32
N ILE A 36 7.58 -22.77 17.77
CA ILE A 36 7.39 -22.16 19.10
C ILE A 36 6.80 -23.21 20.04
N VAL A 37 7.69 -24.03 20.61
CA VAL A 37 7.34 -24.92 21.72
C VAL A 37 7.36 -24.10 23.02
N GLY A 38 6.18 -23.60 23.41
CA GLY A 38 5.87 -23.22 24.79
C GLY A 38 6.15 -21.76 25.20
N GLY A 39 5.09 -21.08 25.63
CA GLY A 39 5.18 -19.89 26.47
C GLY A 39 4.36 -18.70 25.97
N VAL A 40 3.16 -18.54 26.53
CA VAL A 40 2.39 -17.30 26.44
C VAL A 40 3.19 -16.17 27.10
N VAL A 41 3.72 -15.25 26.31
CA VAL A 41 4.03 -13.87 26.76
C VAL A 41 3.62 -12.90 25.66
N LEU A 42 2.55 -12.16 25.97
CA LEU A 42 2.09 -10.98 25.26
C LEU A 42 3.16 -9.88 25.37
N GLN A 43 3.96 -9.70 24.32
CA GLN A 43 4.70 -8.46 24.10
C GLN A 43 4.86 -8.25 22.59
N PHE A 44 4.43 -7.08 22.13
CA PHE A 44 4.33 -6.63 20.74
C PHE A 44 5.55 -6.98 19.89
N ASN A 45 5.47 -8.08 19.14
CA ASN A 45 6.38 -8.48 18.06
C ASN A 45 5.63 -9.29 16.98
N ILE A 46 4.38 -8.92 16.72
CA ILE A 46 3.50 -9.62 15.75
C ILE A 46 3.95 -9.35 14.30
N TYR A 47 4.86 -8.39 14.07
CA TYR A 47 5.26 -7.95 12.73
C TYR A 47 6.47 -8.68 12.13
N GLN A 48 6.97 -9.76 12.75
CA GLN A 48 8.16 -10.45 12.24
C GLN A 48 7.86 -11.75 11.47
N THR A 49 6.60 -12.15 11.31
CA THR A 49 6.22 -13.41 10.64
C THR A 49 4.94 -13.31 9.81
N SER A 50 4.63 -12.14 9.26
CA SER A 50 3.38 -11.98 8.55
C SER A 50 3.54 -12.45 7.09
N CYS A 51 3.05 -13.67 6.83
CA CYS A 51 2.83 -14.27 5.50
C CYS A 51 1.95 -13.32 4.63
N PRO A 52 1.71 -13.59 3.33
CA PRO A 52 0.98 -12.66 2.45
C PRO A 52 -0.43 -12.23 2.92
N GLU A 53 -1.02 -12.89 3.93
CA GLU A 53 -2.27 -12.52 4.63
C GLU A 53 -2.12 -11.33 5.62
N ALA A 54 -0.96 -10.68 5.67
CA ALA A 54 -0.80 -9.47 6.48
C ALA A 54 -1.44 -8.25 5.81
N GLU A 55 -1.35 -8.21 4.48
CA GLU A 55 -1.61 -7.00 3.70
C GLU A 55 -3.11 -6.69 3.70
N ASP A 56 -3.96 -7.67 3.39
CA ASP A 56 -5.41 -7.55 3.39
C ASP A 56 -5.98 -7.20 4.78
N ILE A 57 -5.44 -7.80 5.84
CA ILE A 57 -5.82 -7.51 7.23
C ILE A 57 -5.48 -6.06 7.58
N ILE A 58 -4.27 -5.59 7.22
CA ILE A 58 -3.83 -4.22 7.52
C ILE A 58 -4.70 -3.21 6.79
N PHE A 59 -5.00 -3.41 5.51
CA PHE A 59 -5.89 -2.51 4.76
C PHE A 59 -7.29 -2.47 5.36
N SER A 60 -7.85 -3.63 5.74
CA SER A 60 -9.16 -3.67 6.38
C SER A 60 -9.19 -2.92 7.72
N TRP A 61 -8.10 -2.95 8.49
CA TRP A 61 -8.03 -2.24 9.77
C TRP A 61 -7.82 -0.74 9.64
N SER A 62 -7.25 -0.27 8.53
CA SER A 62 -7.11 1.15 8.22
C SER A 62 -8.30 1.75 7.46
N GLY A 63 -9.34 0.95 7.15
CA GLY A 63 -10.55 1.41 6.45
C GLY A 63 -10.60 1.08 4.96
N GLY A 64 -9.56 0.45 4.42
CA GLY A 64 -9.44 0.04 3.03
C GLY A 64 -10.18 -1.27 2.70
N PRO A 65 -10.16 -1.67 1.42
CA PRO A 65 -10.81 -2.91 0.98
C PRO A 65 -10.03 -4.14 1.43
N GLY A 66 -10.75 -5.25 1.67
CA GLY A 66 -10.15 -6.57 1.83
C GLY A 66 -10.18 -7.37 0.52
N TRP A 67 -9.21 -8.27 0.33
CA TRP A 67 -9.20 -9.20 -0.80
C TRP A 67 -8.40 -10.46 -0.50
N GLU A 68 -8.71 -11.54 -1.23
CA GLU A 68 -8.00 -12.80 -1.09
C GLU A 68 -6.64 -12.73 -1.80
N VAL A 69 -5.56 -12.77 -1.02
CA VAL A 69 -4.20 -12.69 -1.56
C VAL A 69 -3.81 -14.03 -2.21
N GLN A 70 -3.33 -13.98 -3.45
CA GLN A 70 -2.80 -15.15 -4.13
C GLN A 70 -1.51 -15.62 -3.46
N MET A 71 -1.42 -16.92 -3.14
CA MET A 71 -0.29 -17.54 -2.42
C MET A 71 0.60 -18.37 -3.35
N GLY A 72 1.73 -18.87 -2.84
CA GLY A 72 2.57 -19.86 -3.52
C GLY A 72 3.75 -19.31 -4.32
N ARG A 73 4.09 -18.03 -4.15
CA ARG A 73 5.33 -17.44 -4.68
C ARG A 73 6.55 -17.99 -3.92
N ARG A 74 7.68 -18.08 -4.62
CA ARG A 74 8.97 -18.51 -4.09
C ARG A 74 10.02 -17.41 -4.24
N ASP A 75 11.02 -17.44 -3.36
CA ASP A 75 12.08 -16.44 -3.30
C ASP A 75 13.06 -16.58 -4.46
N SER A 76 13.58 -15.44 -4.93
CA SER A 76 14.63 -15.41 -5.96
C SER A 76 15.97 -15.90 -5.40
N LEU A 77 16.92 -16.22 -6.28
CA LEU A 77 18.31 -16.56 -5.89
C LEU A 77 19.28 -15.38 -6.10
N SER A 78 18.78 -14.23 -6.54
CA SER A 78 19.60 -13.05 -6.83
C SER A 78 18.77 -11.77 -6.75
N ALA A 79 19.47 -10.64 -6.64
CA ALA A 79 18.90 -9.30 -6.69
C ALA A 79 19.42 -8.53 -7.91
N ASN A 80 18.65 -7.56 -8.40
CA ASN A 80 19.03 -6.74 -9.55
C ASN A 80 18.90 -5.24 -9.26
N LYS A 81 20.02 -4.62 -8.86
CA LYS A 81 20.08 -3.18 -8.55
C LYS A 81 19.79 -2.30 -9.77
N ALA A 82 20.30 -2.66 -10.94
CA ALA A 82 20.10 -1.88 -12.16
C ALA A 82 18.62 -1.87 -12.58
N ALA A 83 17.95 -3.02 -12.49
CA ALA A 83 16.52 -3.10 -12.74
C ALA A 83 15.72 -2.23 -11.74
N ALA A 84 16.07 -2.24 -10.45
CA ALA A 84 15.42 -1.38 -9.46
C ALA A 84 15.56 0.12 -9.80
N THR A 85 16.78 0.57 -10.13
CA THR A 85 17.04 1.96 -10.54
C THR A 85 16.26 2.36 -11.79
N ASN A 86 16.13 1.46 -12.76
CA ASN A 86 15.56 1.79 -14.06
C ASN A 86 14.04 1.60 -14.15
N ASN A 87 13.47 0.67 -13.37
CA ASN A 87 12.07 0.27 -13.51
C ASN A 87 11.15 0.94 -12.49
N ILE A 88 11.63 1.29 -11.29
CA ILE A 88 10.81 1.97 -10.28
C ILE A 88 10.57 3.43 -10.72
N PRO A 89 9.32 3.95 -10.67
CA PRO A 89 9.04 5.35 -10.98
C PRO A 89 9.63 6.31 -9.93
N ALA A 90 10.10 7.46 -10.39
CA ALA A 90 10.57 8.53 -9.51
C ALA A 90 9.39 9.43 -9.07
N PRO A 91 9.46 10.07 -7.89
CA PRO A 91 8.38 10.92 -7.35
C PRO A 91 8.08 12.15 -8.21
N ASN A 92 8.97 12.52 -9.14
CA ASN A 92 8.83 13.62 -10.08
C ASN A 92 8.54 13.16 -11.53
N SER A 93 8.14 11.91 -11.74
CA SER A 93 7.78 11.40 -13.07
C SER A 93 6.49 12.06 -13.59
N THR A 94 6.43 12.33 -14.89
CA THR A 94 5.20 12.77 -15.57
C THR A 94 4.30 11.57 -15.88
N VAL A 95 3.02 11.81 -16.17
CA VAL A 95 2.06 10.73 -16.49
C VAL A 95 2.54 9.79 -17.62
N PRO A 96 3.09 10.28 -18.75
CA PRO A 96 3.61 9.38 -19.79
C PRO A 96 4.75 8.47 -19.31
N ILE A 97 5.61 8.94 -18.41
CA ILE A 97 6.71 8.15 -17.84
C ILE A 97 6.15 7.10 -16.87
N LEU A 98 5.21 7.48 -16.01
CA LEU A 98 4.51 6.56 -15.10
C LEU A 98 3.85 5.44 -15.89
N LEU A 99 3.02 5.80 -16.87
CA LEU A 99 2.30 4.85 -17.72
C LEU A 99 3.25 3.88 -18.44
N THR A 100 4.33 4.39 -19.04
CA THR A 100 5.32 3.53 -19.72
C THR A 100 5.93 2.51 -18.77
N LYS A 101 6.30 2.93 -17.55
CA LYS A 101 6.89 2.01 -16.55
C LYS A 101 5.90 0.95 -16.07
N PHE A 102 4.63 1.32 -15.87
CA PHE A 102 3.58 0.38 -15.50
C PHE A 102 3.26 -0.59 -16.64
N GLN A 103 3.16 -0.11 -17.87
CA GLN A 103 2.91 -0.95 -19.05
C GLN A 103 4.06 -1.93 -19.32
N ASN A 104 5.30 -1.57 -19.02
CA ASN A 104 6.45 -2.48 -19.13
C ASN A 104 6.34 -3.71 -18.22
N VAL A 105 5.51 -3.64 -17.17
CA VAL A 105 5.18 -4.78 -16.31
C VAL A 105 3.73 -5.25 -16.49
N GLY A 106 3.03 -4.81 -17.53
CA GLY A 106 1.68 -5.28 -17.86
C GLY A 106 0.55 -4.61 -17.07
N LEU A 107 0.81 -3.45 -16.44
CA LEU A 107 -0.19 -2.65 -15.75
C LEU A 107 -0.72 -1.52 -16.64
N SER A 108 -2.01 -1.24 -16.53
CA SER A 108 -2.77 -0.28 -17.34
C SER A 108 -2.76 1.14 -16.76
N LEU A 109 -3.37 2.09 -17.48
CA LEU A 109 -3.59 3.45 -16.98
C LEU A 109 -4.44 3.47 -15.70
N THR A 110 -5.48 2.64 -15.63
CA THR A 110 -6.30 2.48 -14.43
C THR A 110 -5.46 2.00 -13.25
N ASP A 111 -4.52 1.08 -13.49
CA ASP A 111 -3.60 0.61 -12.45
C ASP A 111 -2.66 1.72 -11.95
N VAL A 112 -2.20 2.62 -12.82
CA VAL A 112 -1.42 3.80 -12.41
C VAL A 112 -2.22 4.63 -11.40
N VAL A 113 -3.44 5.03 -11.76
CA VAL A 113 -4.25 5.92 -10.92
C VAL A 113 -4.72 5.23 -9.65
N ALA A 114 -5.18 3.98 -9.74
CA ALA A 114 -5.64 3.22 -8.58
C ALA A 114 -4.49 2.98 -7.59
N LEU A 115 -3.34 2.45 -8.03
CA LEU A 115 -2.22 2.15 -7.14
C LEU A 115 -1.58 3.42 -6.54
N SER A 116 -1.62 4.54 -7.24
CA SER A 116 -1.25 5.85 -6.67
C SER A 116 -2.11 6.24 -5.46
N GLY A 117 -3.35 5.74 -5.38
CA GLY A 117 -4.22 5.90 -4.21
C GLY A 117 -3.65 5.34 -2.90
N ALA A 118 -2.64 4.47 -2.95
CA ALA A 118 -1.92 4.03 -1.75
C ALA A 118 -1.26 5.19 -0.98
N HIS A 119 -1.03 6.34 -1.63
CA HIS A 119 -0.54 7.56 -1.00
C HIS A 119 -1.59 8.27 -0.12
N THR A 120 -2.80 7.71 0.04
CA THR A 120 -3.74 8.16 1.07
C THR A 120 -3.23 7.94 2.50
N MET A 121 -2.16 7.15 2.68
CA MET A 121 -1.47 6.97 3.95
C MET A 121 0.04 7.09 3.79
N GLY A 122 0.72 7.38 4.91
CA GLY A 122 2.18 7.37 4.99
C GLY A 122 2.81 8.75 4.86
N LYS A 123 4.14 8.78 4.72
CA LYS A 123 4.95 10.00 4.79
C LYS A 123 5.98 10.06 3.67
N ALA A 124 6.30 11.28 3.25
CA ALA A 124 7.38 11.56 2.32
C ALA A 124 8.37 12.57 2.93
N ARG A 125 9.62 12.49 2.50
CA ARG A 125 10.69 13.41 2.91
C ARG A 125 10.71 14.65 2.04
N CYS A 126 11.06 15.82 2.60
CA CYS A 126 11.23 17.05 1.82
C CYS A 126 12.08 16.85 0.56
N ALA A 127 13.13 16.02 0.61
CA ALA A 127 13.99 15.72 -0.54
C ALA A 127 13.27 15.17 -1.78
N VAL A 128 12.10 14.53 -1.64
CA VAL A 128 11.37 13.92 -2.76
C VAL A 128 10.28 14.81 -3.36
N PHE A 129 9.93 15.93 -2.71
CA PHE A 129 8.90 16.86 -3.18
C PHE A 129 9.33 18.33 -3.21
N SER A 130 10.54 18.67 -2.76
CA SER A 130 11.04 20.05 -2.74
C SER A 130 11.07 20.73 -4.11
N SER A 131 11.18 19.97 -5.21
CA SER A 131 11.08 20.50 -6.56
C SER A 131 9.71 21.16 -6.86
N ARG A 132 8.65 20.73 -6.16
CA ARG A 132 7.31 21.34 -6.24
C ARG A 132 7.24 22.69 -5.51
N LEU A 133 8.15 22.95 -4.57
CA LEU A 133 8.12 24.12 -3.69
C LEU A 133 8.80 25.36 -4.30
N GLY A 134 9.71 25.19 -5.26
CA GLY A 134 10.54 26.26 -5.81
C GLY A 134 9.97 27.03 -7.00
N GLY A 135 8.83 26.58 -7.57
CA GLY A 135 8.22 27.18 -8.75
C GLY A 135 6.95 27.94 -8.41
N GLY A 136 7.00 29.27 -8.45
CA GLY A 136 5.77 30.06 -8.62
C GLY A 136 5.11 29.63 -9.93
N GLY A 137 3.88 29.10 -9.84
CA GLY A 137 3.18 28.47 -10.95
C GLY A 137 3.25 29.30 -12.23
N SER A 138 3.90 28.77 -13.26
CA SER A 138 3.70 29.19 -14.64
C SER A 138 3.26 27.96 -15.42
N GLY A 139 1.96 27.87 -15.63
CA GLY A 139 1.28 26.79 -16.34
C GLY A 139 -0.16 27.16 -16.62
N SER A 140 -0.37 28.13 -17.53
CA SER A 140 -1.65 28.31 -18.23
C SER A 140 -2.07 27.00 -18.88
N GLY A 141 -3.23 26.46 -18.49
CA GLY A 141 -3.85 25.36 -19.24
C GLY A 141 -4.71 24.42 -18.40
N GLY A 142 -5.85 24.90 -17.89
CA GLY A 142 -7.02 24.06 -17.57
C GLY A 142 -6.86 22.90 -16.57
N GLY A 143 -5.79 22.85 -15.76
CA GLY A 143 -5.61 21.89 -14.66
C GLY A 143 -5.99 22.49 -13.30
N ALA A 144 -6.18 21.63 -12.28
CA ALA A 144 -6.45 22.05 -10.90
C ALA A 144 -5.43 23.10 -10.44
N GLU A 145 -5.93 24.24 -9.93
CA GLU A 145 -5.10 25.34 -9.47
C GLU A 145 -4.22 24.89 -8.30
N ILE A 146 -2.96 25.32 -8.30
CA ILE A 146 -2.01 25.04 -7.21
C ILE A 146 -2.56 25.71 -5.94
N ASN A 147 -2.74 24.94 -4.86
CA ASN A 147 -3.08 25.49 -3.56
C ASN A 147 -1.84 26.18 -2.96
N LEU A 148 -1.84 27.52 -3.00
CA LEU A 148 -0.70 28.33 -2.56
C LEU A 148 -0.46 28.23 -1.05
N ASP A 149 -1.52 28.13 -0.25
CA ASP A 149 -1.41 28.01 1.21
C ASP A 149 -0.77 26.67 1.59
N PHE A 150 -1.17 25.59 0.90
CA PHE A 150 -0.54 24.28 1.03
C PHE A 150 0.95 24.32 0.67
N ILE A 151 1.32 24.92 -0.46
CA ILE A 151 2.73 25.07 -0.86
C ILE A 151 3.54 25.87 0.16
N GLN A 152 2.99 26.98 0.69
CA GLN A 152 3.66 27.79 1.69
C GLN A 152 3.90 27.01 3.00
N SER A 153 2.93 26.18 3.43
CA SER A 153 3.10 25.33 4.60
C SER A 153 4.25 24.31 4.42
N LEU A 154 4.38 23.74 3.22
CA LEU A 154 5.45 22.80 2.89
C LEU A 154 6.81 23.51 2.75
N GLN A 155 6.83 24.73 2.20
CA GLN A 155 8.03 25.57 2.15
C GLN A 155 8.56 25.83 3.56
N GLN A 156 7.69 26.19 4.51
CA GLN A 156 8.08 26.39 5.89
C GLN A 156 8.65 25.11 6.51
N LEU A 157 7.98 23.97 6.32
CA LEU A 157 8.45 22.66 6.80
C LEU A 157 9.85 22.30 6.26
N CYS A 158 10.12 22.64 5.00
CA CYS A 158 11.35 22.31 4.30
C CYS A 158 12.41 23.44 4.28
N SER A 159 12.22 24.52 5.04
CA SER A 159 13.18 25.65 5.12
C SER A 159 14.16 25.54 6.27
N GLU A 160 13.95 24.64 7.23
CA GLU A 160 14.85 24.46 8.37
C GLU A 160 16.23 23.90 7.93
N PRO A 161 17.33 24.24 8.62
CA PRO A 161 18.63 23.59 8.42
C PRO A 161 18.49 22.06 8.57
N ASP A 162 19.09 21.28 7.66
CA ASP A 162 18.98 19.81 7.59
C ASP A 162 17.56 19.22 7.33
N SER A 163 16.60 20.05 6.91
CA SER A 163 15.21 19.65 6.63
C SER A 163 15.00 18.65 5.49
N SER A 164 16.04 18.24 4.77
CA SER A 164 15.93 17.18 3.75
C SER A 164 15.32 15.88 4.30
N GLN A 165 15.45 15.65 5.60
CA GLN A 165 14.93 14.51 6.34
C GLN A 165 13.54 14.77 6.96
N SER A 166 13.06 16.02 6.98
CA SER A 166 11.74 16.38 7.49
C SER A 166 10.66 15.63 6.72
N LEU A 167 9.65 15.17 7.45
CA LEU A 167 8.57 14.33 6.93
C LEU A 167 7.28 15.13 6.83
N ALA A 168 6.61 15.04 5.67
CA ALA A 168 5.23 15.45 5.48
C ALA A 168 4.34 14.21 5.32
N GLN A 169 3.08 14.31 5.69
CA GLN A 169 2.09 13.27 5.42
C GLN A 169 1.74 13.30 3.93
N LEU A 170 1.62 12.13 3.28
CA LEU A 170 1.19 12.04 1.89
C LEU A 170 -0.28 12.49 1.72
N ASP A 171 -1.11 12.19 2.72
CA ASP A 171 -2.44 12.76 2.91
C ASP A 171 -2.48 13.57 4.22
N LEU A 172 -2.74 14.87 4.10
CA LEU A 172 -2.80 15.78 5.25
C LEU A 172 -4.11 15.64 6.03
N VAL A 173 -5.19 15.23 5.37
CA VAL A 173 -6.55 15.27 5.93
C VAL A 173 -6.84 14.00 6.73
N THR A 174 -6.50 12.83 6.20
CA THR A 174 -6.74 11.52 6.84
C THR A 174 -5.49 10.63 6.88
N PRO A 175 -4.38 11.08 7.50
CA PRO A 175 -3.06 10.43 7.42
C PRO A 175 -2.97 8.98 7.96
N ALA A 176 -4.00 8.52 8.67
CA ALA A 176 -4.07 7.19 9.28
C ALA A 176 -5.19 6.31 8.72
N THR A 177 -5.94 6.79 7.73
CA THR A 177 -7.09 6.09 7.14
C THR A 177 -6.80 5.78 5.68
N PHE A 178 -7.14 4.58 5.25
CA PHE A 178 -7.14 4.21 3.85
C PHE A 178 -8.50 4.52 3.24
N ASP A 179 -8.63 5.66 2.57
CA ASP A 179 -9.86 6.14 1.93
C ASP A 179 -9.54 6.84 0.60
N ASN A 180 -10.51 7.59 0.05
CA ASN A 180 -10.35 8.31 -1.22
C ASN A 180 -9.95 9.79 -1.04
N GLN A 181 -9.62 10.23 0.17
CA GLN A 181 -9.24 11.62 0.45
C GLN A 181 -7.99 12.03 -0.33
N TYR A 182 -7.08 11.09 -0.62
CA TYR A 182 -6.00 11.29 -1.58
C TYR A 182 -6.47 11.95 -2.89
N PHE A 183 -7.53 11.43 -3.52
CA PHE A 183 -8.03 11.96 -4.80
C PHE A 183 -8.69 13.33 -4.64
N VAL A 184 -9.39 13.55 -3.53
CA VAL A 184 -9.98 14.87 -3.18
C VAL A 184 -8.89 15.93 -3.02
N ASN A 185 -7.76 15.57 -2.40
CA ASN A 185 -6.61 16.46 -2.25
C ASN A 185 -6.02 16.83 -3.63
N LEU A 186 -5.90 15.88 -4.56
CA LEU A 186 -5.37 16.17 -5.91
C LEU A 186 -6.22 17.17 -6.66
N LEU A 187 -7.54 17.05 -6.59
CA LEU A 187 -8.48 17.99 -7.21
C LEU A 187 -8.42 19.38 -6.58
N SER A 188 -8.00 19.46 -5.31
CA SER A 188 -7.81 20.71 -4.57
C SER A 188 -6.40 21.30 -4.72
N GLY A 189 -5.53 20.69 -5.55
CA GLY A 189 -4.16 21.17 -5.74
C GLY A 189 -3.21 20.82 -4.58
N GLU A 190 -3.60 19.88 -3.73
CA GLU A 190 -2.92 19.49 -2.49
C GLU A 190 -2.14 18.15 -2.60
N GLY A 191 -1.88 17.67 -3.82
CA GLY A 191 -1.01 16.50 -4.03
C GLY A 191 0.43 16.77 -3.57
N LEU A 192 0.97 15.96 -2.67
CA LEU A 192 2.30 16.20 -2.09
C LEU A 192 3.42 15.99 -3.12
N LEU A 193 3.45 14.84 -3.78
CA LEU A 193 4.49 14.53 -4.77
C LEU A 193 4.16 15.18 -6.13
N PRO A 194 5.17 15.60 -6.91
CA PRO A 194 4.91 16.09 -8.26
C PRO A 194 4.18 15.06 -9.14
N SER A 195 4.53 13.77 -9.02
CA SER A 195 3.86 12.67 -9.74
C SER A 195 2.40 12.45 -9.33
N ASP A 196 2.02 12.77 -8.09
CA ASP A 196 0.62 12.71 -7.64
C ASP A 196 -0.19 13.82 -8.31
N GLN A 197 0.29 15.06 -8.23
CA GLN A 197 -0.41 16.20 -8.82
C GLN A 197 -0.50 16.09 -10.35
N ALA A 198 0.50 15.48 -10.98
CA ALA A 198 0.54 15.20 -12.42
C ALA A 198 -0.68 14.39 -12.91
N LEU A 199 -1.26 13.52 -12.07
CA LEU A 199 -2.45 12.73 -12.43
C LEU A 199 -3.67 13.60 -12.77
N VAL A 200 -3.74 14.82 -12.25
CA VAL A 200 -4.81 15.78 -12.53
C VAL A 200 -4.38 16.83 -13.55
N THR A 201 -3.09 17.16 -13.65
CA THR A 201 -2.61 18.26 -14.52
C THR A 201 -2.20 17.82 -15.92
N ASP A 202 -1.64 16.62 -16.10
CA ASP A 202 -0.93 16.25 -17.33
C ASP A 202 -1.81 15.57 -18.38
N ASP A 203 -2.86 14.84 -17.97
CA ASP A 203 -3.66 13.97 -18.86
C ASP A 203 -5.15 13.94 -18.45
N ASP A 204 -6.05 14.05 -19.44
CA ASP A 204 -7.49 14.08 -19.20
C ASP A 204 -8.05 12.71 -18.79
N GLN A 205 -7.46 11.60 -19.25
CA GLN A 205 -7.94 10.26 -18.89
C GLN A 205 -7.62 9.95 -17.43
N THR A 206 -6.41 10.30 -16.96
CA THR A 206 -6.08 10.17 -15.53
C THR A 206 -6.93 11.11 -14.68
N ARG A 207 -7.15 12.36 -15.12
CA ARG A 207 -8.02 13.31 -14.42
C ARG A 207 -9.44 12.77 -14.22
N ASN A 208 -10.02 12.16 -15.26
CA ASN A 208 -11.37 11.58 -15.17
C ASN A 208 -11.43 10.42 -14.16
N LEU A 209 -10.39 9.58 -14.07
CA LEU A 209 -10.30 8.53 -13.05
C LEU A 209 -10.16 9.12 -11.64
N VAL A 210 -9.33 10.16 -11.47
CA VAL A 210 -9.19 10.86 -10.19
C VAL A 210 -10.53 11.45 -9.73
N GLN A 211 -11.29 12.09 -10.63
CA GLN A 211 -12.62 12.62 -10.34
C GLN A 211 -13.58 11.51 -9.92
N MET A 212 -13.62 10.41 -10.68
CA MET A 212 -14.45 9.26 -10.35
C MET A 212 -14.14 8.69 -8.95
N TYR A 213 -12.86 8.49 -8.63
CA TYR A 213 -12.46 7.96 -7.33
C TYR A 213 -12.68 8.93 -6.17
N ALA A 214 -12.58 10.24 -6.41
CA ALA A 214 -12.92 11.25 -5.42
C ALA A 214 -14.43 11.26 -5.08
N GLU A 215 -15.29 10.96 -6.07
CA GLU A 215 -16.75 10.91 -5.89
C GLU A 215 -17.26 9.55 -5.41
N ASP A 216 -16.59 8.45 -5.79
CA ASP A 216 -17.00 7.08 -5.52
C ASP A 216 -15.85 6.26 -4.90
N LEU A 217 -15.90 6.16 -3.57
CA LEU A 217 -14.99 5.33 -2.78
C LEU A 217 -15.04 3.85 -3.17
N SER A 218 -16.21 3.34 -3.57
CA SER A 218 -16.38 1.94 -3.94
C SER A 218 -15.71 1.63 -5.28
N ALA A 219 -15.82 2.54 -6.24
CA ALA A 219 -15.10 2.44 -7.51
C ALA A 219 -13.58 2.42 -7.30
N PHE A 220 -13.06 3.32 -6.47
CA PHE A 220 -11.65 3.32 -6.09
C PHE A 220 -11.23 1.98 -5.47
N PHE A 221 -11.95 1.51 -4.46
CA PHE A 221 -11.61 0.28 -3.75
C PHE A 221 -11.65 -0.97 -4.63
N GLU A 222 -12.62 -1.06 -5.55
CA GLU A 222 -12.70 -2.17 -6.49
C GLU A 222 -11.49 -2.19 -7.44
N ASP A 223 -11.15 -1.05 -8.04
CA ASP A 223 -10.01 -0.96 -8.93
C ASP A 223 -8.68 -1.12 -8.18
N PHE A 224 -8.54 -0.57 -6.97
CA PHE A 224 -7.37 -0.76 -6.11
C PHE A 224 -7.12 -2.25 -5.83
N LYS A 225 -8.16 -2.98 -5.40
CA LYS A 225 -8.09 -4.43 -5.19
C LYS A 225 -7.63 -5.16 -6.45
N ASN A 226 -8.26 -4.87 -7.58
CA ASN A 226 -7.97 -5.54 -8.84
C ASN A 226 -6.54 -5.23 -9.33
N SER A 227 -6.07 -4.00 -9.11
CA SER A 227 -4.69 -3.59 -9.38
C SER A 227 -3.68 -4.26 -8.45
N MET A 228 -3.99 -4.40 -7.15
CA MET A 228 -3.14 -5.11 -6.19
C MET A 228 -3.00 -6.59 -6.55
N LEU A 229 -4.09 -7.24 -6.99
CA LEU A 229 -4.04 -8.62 -7.49
C LEU A 229 -3.15 -8.74 -8.73
N ARG A 230 -3.32 -7.85 -9.73
CA ARG A 230 -2.46 -7.82 -10.93
C ARG A 230 -0.99 -7.58 -10.58
N MET A 231 -0.70 -6.60 -9.71
CA MET A 231 0.64 -6.28 -9.26
C MET A 231 1.27 -7.45 -8.49
N GLY A 232 0.50 -8.13 -7.65
CA GLY A 232 0.95 -9.34 -6.96
C GLY A 232 1.31 -10.47 -7.92
N SER A 233 0.67 -10.59 -9.08
CA SER A 233 0.94 -11.68 -10.04
C SER A 233 2.16 -11.43 -10.95
N LEU A 234 2.90 -10.34 -10.76
CA LEU A 234 4.02 -9.99 -11.64
C LEU A 234 5.26 -10.87 -11.42
N GLY A 235 5.76 -11.48 -12.49
CA GLY A 235 7.10 -12.11 -12.52
C GLY A 235 7.33 -13.22 -11.48
N VAL A 236 6.26 -13.92 -11.08
CA VAL A 236 6.30 -14.87 -9.95
C VAL A 236 7.12 -16.12 -10.25
N LEU A 237 7.83 -16.61 -9.23
CA LEU A 237 8.47 -17.93 -9.23
C LEU A 237 7.56 -18.95 -8.53
N THR A 238 7.32 -20.09 -9.17
CA THR A 238 6.41 -21.14 -8.67
C THR A 238 7.00 -22.53 -8.88
N GLY A 239 6.42 -23.55 -8.21
CA GLY A 239 6.85 -24.94 -8.37
C GLY A 239 8.28 -25.14 -7.87
N ASN A 240 9.17 -25.64 -8.75
CA ASN A 240 10.58 -25.88 -8.41
C ASN A 240 11.51 -24.70 -8.73
N SER A 241 10.97 -23.56 -9.18
CA SER A 241 11.74 -22.34 -9.44
C SER A 241 11.89 -21.50 -8.18
N GLY A 242 13.11 -21.12 -7.82
CA GLY A 242 13.39 -20.38 -6.59
C GLY A 242 13.35 -21.25 -5.33
N GLU A 243 13.36 -20.62 -4.16
CA GLU A 243 13.46 -21.30 -2.87
C GLU A 243 12.49 -20.74 -1.82
N ILE A 244 12.44 -21.38 -0.65
CA ILE A 244 11.83 -20.80 0.55
C ILE A 244 13.01 -20.47 1.47
N ARG A 245 13.32 -19.18 1.64
CA ARG A 245 14.47 -18.76 2.46
C ARG A 245 14.19 -18.93 3.94
N ARG A 246 15.19 -19.40 4.68
CA ARG A 246 15.16 -19.42 6.16
C ARG A 246 15.49 -18.05 6.77
N ASP A 247 16.31 -17.27 6.07
CA ASP A 247 16.59 -15.87 6.36
C ASP A 247 16.33 -15.05 5.10
N CYS A 248 15.36 -14.12 5.14
CA CYS A 248 15.00 -13.29 3.99
C CYS A 248 16.17 -12.48 3.41
N ARG A 249 17.23 -12.23 4.19
CA ARG A 249 18.40 -11.42 3.79
C ARG A 249 19.44 -12.18 2.99
N THR A 250 19.42 -13.52 3.02
CA THR A 250 20.44 -14.36 2.38
C THR A 250 19.80 -15.52 1.62
N VAL A 251 20.42 -15.94 0.52
CA VAL A 251 20.05 -17.23 -0.12
C VAL A 251 20.47 -18.40 0.78
N ASN A 252 19.76 -19.53 0.69
CA ASN A 252 20.08 -20.71 1.50
C ASN A 252 21.40 -21.40 1.10
#